data_AF-A0A4Z0C776-F1
#
_entry.id   AF-A0A4Z0C776-F1
#
_cell.length_a   1.000
_cell.length_b   1.000
_cell.length_c   1.000
_cell.angle_alpha   90.00
_cell.angle_beta   90.00
_cell.angle_gamma   90.00
#
_symmetry.space_group_name_H-M   'P 1'
#
loop_
_entity.id
_entity.type
_entity.pdbx_description
1 polymer ?
#
loop_
_entity_poly.entity_id
_entity_poly.type
_entity_poly.pdbx_seq_one_letter_code
_entity_poly.pdbx_strand_id
1 'polypeptide(L)'
;MKKKNHRGAIALLATAGAVATLIACGGGGGGTAAGIPAGSTIAAPGTDPATGAPGASPQLGACEMFPPQAVFNTRIDDTSRFPAHPSSDAWIASVGPSTPFRADWWRYEDPTQRDSYFGMPVNVVDGTAATTDWAQVQYDFSPSGVSSQVGWPHESDCAVADGAGGYTLKRGCSTVPAAQRRFPFPRTNVKNEGGACHDPNTCGDHHVLVVEQGACRLWEGYATYPIGGQWYTMSSAAWDLKSLAMRPSSWTAGDAAGLPITPFLAKAAEAASGEIRHALRVTFRDAVIARSFVWPARHFAGGDTPGGIPFGALLRLKASFVIPDSWSPHAKAIALAAKRYGLYVADIGQDFYVQGEPNTAWGSSLFGELRNIPLSQMEFVDLGSITRDPRFSADSMAASW
;
A
#
# COMPACT_ATOMS: atom_id res chain seq x y z
N MET A 1 2.38 3.26 -31.74
CA MET A 1 1.03 3.05 -32.34
C MET A 1 0.00 3.76 -31.46
N LYS A 2 -0.83 4.63 -32.07
CA LYS A 2 -1.75 5.55 -31.38
C LYS A 2 -2.82 4.79 -30.57
N LYS A 3 -2.80 4.90 -29.24
CA LYS A 3 -3.88 4.43 -28.36
C LYS A 3 -4.97 5.52 -28.28
N LYS A 4 -6.21 5.14 -28.57
CA LYS A 4 -7.40 5.98 -28.44
C LYS A 4 -7.81 6.07 -26.97
N ASN A 5 -7.96 7.30 -26.48
CA ASN A 5 -8.58 7.59 -25.18
C ASN A 5 -10.05 7.18 -25.22
N HIS A 6 -10.48 6.35 -24.26
CA HIS A 6 -11.90 6.17 -23.94
C HIS A 6 -12.20 6.90 -22.63
N ARG A 7 -12.89 8.03 -22.78
CA ARG A 7 -13.49 8.80 -21.70
C ARG A 7 -14.75 8.06 -21.23
N GLY A 8 -14.70 7.45 -20.05
CA GLY A 8 -15.88 7.03 -19.31
C GLY A 8 -16.51 8.25 -18.64
N ALA A 9 -17.75 8.57 -19.00
CA ALA A 9 -18.53 9.63 -18.38
C ALA A 9 -19.08 9.15 -17.03
N ILE A 10 -18.75 9.85 -15.94
CA ILE A 10 -19.41 9.69 -14.64
C ILE A 10 -20.50 10.75 -14.54
N ALA A 11 -21.75 10.31 -14.40
CA ALA A 11 -22.90 11.16 -14.21
C ALA A 11 -22.86 11.82 -12.82
N LEU A 12 -22.87 13.16 -12.78
CA LEU A 12 -23.15 13.94 -11.59
C LEU A 12 -24.64 13.81 -11.22
N LEU A 13 -24.94 13.28 -10.05
CA LEU A 13 -26.22 13.53 -9.38
C LEU A 13 -26.01 14.63 -8.33
N ALA A 14 -26.57 15.79 -8.64
CA ALA A 14 -26.73 16.91 -7.72
C ALA A 14 -27.94 16.64 -6.81
N THR A 15 -27.72 16.58 -5.49
CA THR A 15 -28.82 16.67 -4.52
C THR A 15 -28.86 18.08 -3.95
N ALA A 16 -29.93 18.79 -4.28
CA ALA A 16 -30.27 20.11 -3.75
C ALA A 16 -30.59 20.04 -2.26
N GLY A 17 -30.19 21.07 -1.53
CA GLY A 17 -30.44 21.23 -0.10
C GLY A 17 -31.88 21.58 0.25
N ALA A 18 -32.25 21.27 1.48
CA ALA A 18 -33.38 21.89 2.17
C ALA A 18 -32.90 22.33 3.55
N VAL A 19 -32.90 23.65 3.75
CA VAL A 19 -32.76 24.34 5.03
C VAL A 19 -34.13 24.35 5.69
N ALA A 20 -34.21 23.98 6.98
CA ALA A 20 -35.34 24.34 7.83
C ALA A 20 -34.82 24.65 9.24
N THR A 21 -34.96 25.91 9.62
CA THR A 21 -34.61 26.48 10.93
C THR A 21 -35.78 26.39 11.92
N LEU A 22 -35.43 26.02 13.16
CA LEU A 22 -35.91 26.50 14.48
C LEU A 22 -37.41 26.46 14.84
N ILE A 23 -37.69 25.90 16.02
CA ILE A 23 -38.39 26.56 17.14
C ILE A 23 -37.97 25.88 18.46
N ALA A 24 -37.72 26.72 19.47
CA ALA A 24 -37.25 26.40 20.82
C ALA A 24 -38.38 25.94 21.77
N CYS A 25 -38.02 25.34 22.91
CA CYS A 25 -38.37 25.84 24.26
C CYS A 25 -37.90 24.90 25.40
N GLY A 26 -37.15 25.49 26.34
CA GLY A 26 -37.46 25.42 27.78
C GLY A 26 -36.92 24.27 28.64
N GLY A 27 -36.22 24.63 29.73
CA GLY A 27 -36.26 23.85 30.99
C GLY A 27 -34.93 23.78 31.74
N GLY A 28 -34.79 24.56 32.81
CA GLY A 28 -33.57 24.67 33.62
C GLY A 28 -33.44 23.65 34.78
N GLY A 29 -32.37 23.84 35.57
CA GLY A 29 -32.02 23.11 36.81
C GLY A 29 -30.63 22.48 36.66
N GLY A 30 -29.55 22.89 37.34
CA GLY A 30 -29.39 23.39 38.70
C GLY A 30 -28.80 22.26 39.55
N GLY A 31 -27.50 22.32 39.90
CA GLY A 31 -26.97 21.43 40.95
C GLY A 31 -25.48 21.06 40.94
N THR A 32 -24.70 21.86 41.69
CA THR A 32 -23.60 21.46 42.61
C THR A 32 -22.25 20.95 42.11
N ALA A 33 -21.23 21.63 42.64
CA ALA A 33 -19.80 21.36 42.58
C ALA A 33 -19.33 20.31 43.61
N ALA A 34 -18.30 19.55 43.25
CA ALA A 34 -17.27 18.93 44.09
C ALA A 34 -16.31 18.21 43.11
N GLY A 35 -14.99 18.18 43.20
CA GLY A 35 -13.98 18.72 44.10
C GLY A 35 -12.64 18.28 43.50
N ILE A 36 -11.65 19.17 43.48
CA ILE A 36 -10.29 18.89 43.02
C ILE A 36 -9.56 18.04 44.06
N PRO A 37 -8.67 17.13 43.65
CA PRO A 37 -7.36 17.11 44.28
C PRO A 37 -6.24 17.30 43.25
N ALA A 38 -5.39 18.27 43.57
CA ALA A 38 -4.12 18.54 42.94
C ALA A 38 -3.09 17.53 43.47
N GLY A 39 -2.15 17.14 42.60
CA GLY A 39 -0.91 16.52 43.02
C GLY A 39 -0.48 15.35 42.14
N SER A 40 0.18 15.64 41.04
CA SER A 40 1.37 14.89 40.62
C SER A 40 2.18 15.72 39.64
N THR A 41 3.46 15.82 39.97
CA THR A 41 4.47 16.70 39.42
C THR A 41 4.79 16.39 37.96
N ILE A 42 5.03 17.48 37.22
CA ILE A 42 5.55 17.54 35.86
C ILE A 42 6.89 16.80 35.78
N ALA A 43 6.96 15.74 34.97
CA ALA A 43 8.23 15.20 34.49
C ALA A 43 8.56 15.88 33.15
N ALA A 44 9.76 16.46 33.08
CA ALA A 44 10.34 17.05 31.87
C ALA A 44 10.47 16.01 30.74
N PRO A 45 10.55 16.44 29.45
CA PRO A 45 10.70 15.52 28.33
C PRO A 45 12.05 14.79 28.45
N GLY A 46 11.97 13.50 28.71
CA GLY A 46 13.13 12.60 28.70
C GLY A 46 13.66 12.46 27.28
N THR A 47 14.97 12.64 27.15
CA THR A 47 15.80 12.27 26.01
C THR A 47 15.42 10.90 25.44
N ASP A 48 15.08 10.85 24.15
CA ASP A 48 14.97 9.60 23.41
C ASP A 48 16.31 8.83 23.54
N PRO A 49 16.34 7.58 24.03
CA PRO A 49 17.51 6.77 23.89
C PRO A 49 17.61 6.40 22.41
N ALA A 50 18.56 7.03 21.73
CA ALA A 50 19.11 6.58 20.45
C ALA A 50 19.86 5.25 20.65
N THR A 51 19.18 4.22 21.17
CA THR A 51 19.58 2.80 21.26
C THR A 51 18.37 2.03 21.84
N GLY A 52 17.27 1.94 21.08
CA GLY A 52 16.27 0.92 21.35
C GLY A 52 16.84 -0.45 20.95
N ALA A 53 16.62 -1.48 21.77
CA ALA A 53 16.83 -2.88 21.38
C ALA A 53 16.29 -3.10 19.95
N PRO A 54 16.91 -3.98 19.12
CA PRO A 54 16.43 -4.18 17.77
C PRO A 54 14.95 -4.56 17.85
N GLY A 55 14.09 -3.63 17.45
CA GLY A 55 12.67 -3.88 17.39
C GLY A 55 12.48 -5.08 16.47
N ALA A 56 11.64 -6.03 16.87
CA ALA A 56 11.24 -7.12 15.98
C ALA A 56 10.90 -6.56 14.60
N SER A 57 11.46 -7.18 13.55
CA SER A 57 11.20 -6.83 12.15
C SER A 57 9.68 -6.81 11.92
N PRO A 58 9.15 -5.90 11.08
CA PRO A 58 7.75 -5.95 10.69
C PRO A 58 7.40 -7.35 10.16
N GLN A 59 6.16 -7.81 10.41
CA GLN A 59 5.75 -9.18 10.11
C GLN A 59 4.60 -9.19 9.09
N LEU A 60 4.62 -10.19 8.20
CA LEU A 60 3.52 -10.56 7.32
C LEU A 60 3.11 -12.00 7.64
N GLY A 61 1.96 -12.15 8.31
CA GLY A 61 1.58 -13.45 8.87
C GLY A 61 2.62 -13.93 9.87
N ALA A 62 3.17 -15.13 9.65
CA ALA A 62 4.25 -15.70 10.47
C ALA A 62 5.68 -15.42 9.95
N CYS A 63 5.83 -14.52 8.97
CA CYS A 63 7.12 -14.25 8.31
C CYS A 63 7.58 -12.82 8.52
N GLU A 64 8.89 -12.60 8.61
CA GLU A 64 9.45 -11.25 8.54
C GLU A 64 9.13 -10.60 7.19
N MET A 65 8.86 -9.30 7.22
CA MET A 65 8.60 -8.50 6.04
C MET A 65 9.94 -8.05 5.42
N PHE A 66 10.59 -8.99 4.75
CA PHE A 66 11.97 -8.88 4.25
C PHE A 66 13.04 -8.83 5.34
N PRO A 67 14.31 -9.14 4.99
CA PRO A 67 15.41 -8.98 5.93
C PRO A 67 15.53 -7.53 6.45
N PRO A 68 16.05 -7.31 7.68
CA PRO A 68 16.12 -5.97 8.30
C PRO A 68 16.88 -4.92 7.48
N GLN A 69 17.79 -5.34 6.59
CA GLN A 69 18.55 -4.45 5.71
C GLN A 69 17.73 -3.92 4.53
N ALA A 70 16.52 -4.43 4.31
CA ALA A 70 15.66 -3.98 3.24
C ALA A 70 15.32 -2.48 3.41
N VAL A 71 15.38 -1.73 2.31
CA VAL A 71 15.06 -0.30 2.29
C VAL A 71 13.69 0.01 2.85
N PHE A 72 12.74 -0.91 2.71
CA PHE A 72 11.37 -0.75 3.19
C PHE A 72 11.26 -0.71 4.72
N ASN A 73 12.27 -1.26 5.42
CA ASN A 73 12.40 -1.30 6.87
C ASN A 73 13.43 -0.27 7.38
N THR A 74 13.99 0.56 6.48
CA THR A 74 15.05 1.50 6.81
C THR A 74 14.47 2.82 7.30
N ARG A 75 14.89 3.25 8.49
CA ARG A 75 14.57 4.57 9.00
C ARG A 75 15.25 5.65 8.18
N ILE A 76 14.46 6.64 7.77
CA ILE A 76 14.85 7.79 6.98
C ILE A 76 14.72 9.10 7.77
N ASP A 77 14.36 9.10 9.05
CA ASP A 77 14.12 10.34 9.82
C ASP A 77 15.39 11.12 10.21
N ASP A 78 16.59 10.56 10.00
CA ASP A 78 17.84 11.30 10.05
C ASP A 78 17.98 12.21 8.83
N THR A 79 17.63 13.48 8.98
CA THR A 79 17.65 14.47 7.89
C THR A 79 19.05 14.83 7.42
N SER A 80 20.10 14.51 8.18
CA SER A 80 21.48 14.71 7.76
C SER A 80 21.92 13.64 6.76
N ARG A 81 21.49 12.39 6.99
CA ARG A 81 21.71 11.26 6.09
C ARG A 81 20.72 11.22 4.93
N PHE A 82 19.49 11.66 5.15
CA PHE A 82 18.39 11.65 4.20
C PHE A 82 17.81 13.07 4.05
N PRO A 83 18.52 13.97 3.35
CA PRO A 83 18.06 15.34 3.17
C PRO A 83 16.83 15.39 2.26
N ALA A 84 16.15 16.54 2.28
CA ALA A 84 15.07 16.80 1.32
C ALA A 84 15.62 16.76 -0.12
N HIS A 85 14.85 16.14 -1.01
CA HIS A 85 15.14 16.07 -2.44
C HIS A 85 15.05 17.47 -3.07
N PRO A 86 15.98 17.86 -3.96
CA PRO A 86 15.97 19.19 -4.59
C PRO A 86 14.66 19.57 -5.30
N SER A 87 13.94 18.58 -5.84
CA SER A 87 12.64 18.79 -6.52
C SER A 87 11.43 18.80 -5.58
N SER A 88 11.62 18.62 -4.26
CA SER A 88 10.53 18.45 -3.29
C SER A 88 9.49 19.56 -3.37
N ASP A 89 9.91 20.82 -3.34
CA ASP A 89 8.99 21.96 -3.36
C ASP A 89 8.21 22.06 -4.68
N ALA A 90 8.87 21.79 -5.81
CA ALA A 90 8.24 21.80 -7.13
C ALA A 90 7.18 20.70 -7.25
N TRP A 91 7.50 19.50 -6.77
CA TRP A 91 6.57 18.37 -6.76
C TRP A 91 5.36 18.61 -5.86
N ILE A 92 5.58 19.12 -4.63
CA ILE A 92 4.48 19.50 -3.72
C ILE A 92 3.59 20.59 -4.33
N ALA A 93 4.19 21.60 -4.97
CA ALA A 93 3.44 22.65 -5.65
C ALA A 93 2.60 22.12 -6.82
N SER A 94 3.11 21.15 -7.59
CA SER A 94 2.42 20.57 -8.75
C SER A 94 1.15 19.78 -8.37
N VAL A 95 1.16 19.17 -7.19
CA VAL A 95 0.00 18.46 -6.62
C VAL A 95 -0.98 19.45 -6.00
N GLY A 96 -0.46 20.36 -5.19
CA GLY A 96 -1.23 21.27 -4.35
C GLY A 96 -0.81 21.15 -2.89
N PRO A 97 -0.21 22.20 -2.28
CA PRO A 97 0.34 22.12 -0.92
C PRO A 97 -0.71 21.91 0.17
N SER A 98 -1.99 22.19 -0.11
CA SER A 98 -3.12 21.99 0.80
C SER A 98 -3.81 20.63 0.65
N THR A 99 -3.36 19.78 -0.29
CA THR A 99 -3.92 18.44 -0.47
C THR A 99 -3.79 17.64 0.83
N PRO A 100 -4.88 17.15 1.42
CA PRO A 100 -4.83 16.44 2.69
C PRO A 100 -4.38 14.99 2.49
N PHE A 101 -3.70 14.42 3.48
CA PHE A 101 -3.48 12.97 3.56
C PHE A 101 -4.82 12.26 3.59
N ARG A 102 -5.00 11.26 2.72
CA ARG A 102 -6.23 10.46 2.65
C ARG A 102 -5.90 8.99 2.86
N ALA A 103 -6.50 8.41 3.88
CA ALA A 103 -6.51 6.98 4.08
C ALA A 103 -7.44 6.32 3.06
N ASP A 104 -6.89 5.44 2.23
CA ASP A 104 -7.56 4.70 1.17
C ASP A 104 -7.89 3.26 1.61
N TRP A 105 -8.56 3.16 2.76
CA TRP A 105 -9.07 1.92 3.30
C TRP A 105 -10.20 2.21 4.27
N TRP A 106 -10.93 1.17 4.68
CA TRP A 106 -12.03 1.34 5.60
C TRP A 106 -12.13 0.29 6.68
N ARG A 107 -13.24 0.35 7.42
CA ARG A 107 -13.52 -0.45 8.59
C ARG A 107 -14.40 -1.66 8.31
N TYR A 108 -14.92 -1.83 7.09
CA TYR A 108 -15.77 -2.97 6.76
C TYR A 108 -14.98 -4.01 5.98
N GLU A 109 -15.14 -5.26 6.39
CA GLU A 109 -14.39 -6.41 5.86
C GLU A 109 -15.27 -7.37 5.04
N ASP A 110 -16.56 -7.09 4.93
CA ASP A 110 -17.49 -7.94 4.19
C ASP A 110 -17.35 -7.67 2.68
N PRO A 111 -16.75 -8.59 1.89
CA PRO A 111 -16.52 -8.37 0.47
C PRO A 111 -17.83 -8.35 -0.34
N THR A 112 -18.97 -8.72 0.25
CA THR A 112 -20.27 -8.62 -0.40
C THR A 112 -20.84 -7.19 -0.34
N GLN A 113 -20.33 -6.34 0.55
CA GLN A 113 -20.77 -4.96 0.72
C GLN A 113 -19.87 -3.98 -0.03
N ARG A 114 -19.94 -4.01 -1.36
CA ARG A 114 -19.04 -3.25 -2.26
C ARG A 114 -18.90 -1.76 -1.93
N ASP A 115 -19.99 -1.10 -1.53
CA ASP A 115 -19.99 0.35 -1.26
C ASP A 115 -19.21 0.72 0.02
N SER A 116 -18.95 -0.25 0.87
CA SER A 116 -18.39 -0.06 2.20
C SER A 116 -17.05 -0.80 2.39
N TYR A 117 -16.78 -1.78 1.52
CA TYR A 117 -15.56 -2.57 1.45
C TYR A 117 -14.54 -1.92 0.49
N PHE A 118 -13.58 -1.16 1.03
CA PHE A 118 -12.50 -0.57 0.26
C PHE A 118 -11.17 -0.59 1.01
N GLY A 119 -10.07 -0.53 0.24
CA GLY A 119 -8.71 -0.81 0.66
C GLY A 119 -8.16 -2.08 0.02
N MET A 120 -7.00 -2.51 0.48
CA MET A 120 -6.26 -3.64 -0.09
C MET A 120 -6.26 -4.83 0.88
N PRO A 121 -7.21 -5.77 0.74
CA PRO A 121 -7.29 -6.91 1.65
C PRO A 121 -6.12 -7.88 1.43
N VAL A 122 -5.65 -8.46 2.53
CA VAL A 122 -4.55 -9.42 2.51
C VAL A 122 -5.09 -10.80 2.87
N ASN A 123 -4.69 -11.79 2.09
CA ASN A 123 -4.94 -13.19 2.39
C ASN A 123 -3.69 -13.81 3.02
N VAL A 124 -3.88 -14.71 3.97
CA VAL A 124 -2.79 -15.48 4.58
C VAL A 124 -3.10 -16.95 4.43
N VAL A 125 -2.16 -17.70 3.87
CA VAL A 125 -2.26 -19.15 3.66
C VAL A 125 -0.97 -19.84 4.10
N ASP A 126 -1.03 -21.12 4.44
CA ASP A 126 0.15 -21.91 4.81
C ASP A 126 0.81 -22.63 3.62
N GLY A 127 0.23 -22.55 2.42
CA GLY A 127 0.72 -23.20 1.21
C GLY A 127 0.31 -24.68 1.09
N THR A 128 -0.27 -25.27 2.14
CA THR A 128 -0.74 -26.65 2.14
C THR A 128 -2.07 -26.78 1.41
N ALA A 129 -2.36 -27.99 0.94
CA ALA A 129 -3.67 -28.30 0.36
C ALA A 129 -4.83 -28.15 1.35
N ALA A 130 -4.61 -27.89 2.65
CA ALA A 130 -5.68 -27.62 3.61
C ALA A 130 -6.19 -26.17 3.53
N THR A 131 -5.31 -25.20 3.27
CA THR A 131 -5.66 -23.77 3.26
C THR A 131 -5.57 -23.15 1.87
N THR A 132 -4.77 -23.73 0.98
CA THR A 132 -4.41 -23.15 -0.31
C THR A 132 -4.98 -23.98 -1.46
N ASP A 133 -5.62 -23.30 -2.40
CA ASP A 133 -5.90 -23.78 -3.74
C ASP A 133 -4.84 -23.22 -4.70
N TRP A 134 -3.96 -24.09 -5.17
CA TRP A 134 -2.97 -23.75 -6.20
C TRP A 134 -3.64 -23.85 -7.57
N ALA A 135 -4.52 -22.91 -7.86
CA ALA A 135 -5.31 -22.91 -9.08
C ALA A 135 -4.48 -22.53 -10.30
N GLN A 136 -4.86 -23.06 -11.47
CA GLN A 136 -4.30 -22.61 -12.73
C GLN A 136 -4.70 -21.17 -13.01
N VAL A 137 -3.74 -20.35 -13.43
CA VAL A 137 -4.00 -18.95 -13.81
C VAL A 137 -3.69 -18.71 -15.28
N GLN A 138 -4.61 -18.00 -15.95
CA GLN A 138 -4.50 -17.60 -17.34
C GLN A 138 -4.25 -16.09 -17.46
N TYR A 139 -3.58 -15.69 -18.54
CA TYR A 139 -3.22 -14.28 -18.80
C TYR A 139 -3.90 -13.71 -20.04
N ASP A 140 -4.74 -14.49 -20.71
CA ASP A 140 -5.55 -14.06 -21.83
C ASP A 140 -7.01 -14.33 -21.47
N PHE A 141 -7.79 -13.26 -21.33
CA PHE A 141 -9.21 -13.35 -20.97
C PHE A 141 -10.08 -13.73 -22.17
N SER A 142 -9.59 -13.59 -23.40
CA SER A 142 -10.38 -13.76 -24.62
C SER A 142 -11.14 -15.09 -24.70
N PRO A 143 -10.55 -16.25 -24.33
CA PRO A 143 -11.25 -17.54 -24.33
C PRO A 143 -12.41 -17.64 -23.33
N SER A 144 -12.48 -16.75 -22.32
CA SER A 144 -13.61 -16.72 -21.38
C SER A 144 -14.90 -16.24 -22.03
N GLY A 145 -14.82 -15.49 -23.14
CA GLY A 145 -15.96 -14.82 -23.77
C GLY A 145 -16.47 -13.59 -23.00
N VAL A 146 -15.86 -13.23 -21.86
CA VAL A 146 -16.29 -12.11 -21.00
C VAL A 146 -15.47 -10.85 -21.24
N SER A 147 -14.16 -10.97 -21.47
CA SER A 147 -13.27 -9.82 -21.70
C SER A 147 -12.20 -10.14 -22.73
N SER A 148 -11.68 -9.11 -23.39
CA SER A 148 -10.59 -9.19 -24.38
C SER A 148 -9.24 -8.71 -23.82
N GLN A 149 -9.16 -8.52 -22.50
CA GLN A 149 -7.94 -8.13 -21.83
C GLN A 149 -6.86 -9.22 -21.95
N VAL A 150 -5.61 -8.79 -22.21
CA VAL A 150 -4.44 -9.67 -22.32
C VAL A 150 -3.32 -9.10 -21.47
N GLY A 151 -2.82 -9.95 -20.58
CA GLY A 151 -1.80 -9.64 -19.59
C GLY A 151 -0.37 -9.81 -20.07
N TRP A 152 0.56 -9.73 -19.11
CA TRP A 152 2.01 -9.76 -19.32
C TRP A 152 2.66 -10.98 -18.65
N PRO A 153 2.43 -12.21 -19.14
CA PRO A 153 3.01 -13.41 -18.53
C PRO A 153 4.55 -13.43 -18.58
N HIS A 154 5.17 -12.69 -19.51
CA HIS A 154 6.63 -12.58 -19.62
C HIS A 154 7.24 -11.67 -18.56
N GLU A 155 6.46 -10.77 -17.99
CA GLU A 155 6.81 -9.93 -16.84
C GLU A 155 6.07 -10.38 -15.58
N SER A 156 5.60 -11.64 -15.52
CA SER A 156 4.86 -12.17 -14.36
C SER A 156 5.54 -13.39 -13.75
N ASP A 157 5.20 -13.68 -12.49
CA ASP A 157 5.71 -14.82 -11.73
C ASP A 157 4.59 -15.81 -11.40
N CYS A 158 4.89 -17.09 -11.35
CA CYS A 158 3.89 -18.12 -11.06
C CYS A 158 4.51 -19.22 -10.24
N ALA A 159 3.65 -19.93 -9.53
CA ALA A 159 3.99 -21.16 -8.89
C ALA A 159 4.04 -22.31 -9.91
N VAL A 160 5.03 -23.17 -9.77
CA VAL A 160 5.17 -24.42 -10.54
C VAL A 160 5.39 -25.56 -9.55
N ALA A 161 4.69 -26.67 -9.74
CA ALA A 161 4.84 -27.84 -8.88
C ALA A 161 6.30 -28.31 -8.84
N ASP A 162 6.81 -28.63 -7.66
CA ASP A 162 8.22 -29.04 -7.45
C ASP A 162 8.45 -30.55 -7.57
N GLY A 163 7.38 -31.33 -7.74
CA GLY A 163 7.42 -32.79 -7.79
C GLY A 163 7.47 -33.48 -6.41
N ALA A 164 7.56 -32.73 -5.32
CA ALA A 164 7.54 -33.19 -3.93
C ALA A 164 6.22 -32.86 -3.21
N GLY A 165 5.19 -32.45 -3.95
CA GLY A 165 3.89 -32.04 -3.42
C GLY A 165 3.81 -30.57 -3.01
N GLY A 166 4.86 -29.78 -3.28
CA GLY A 166 4.90 -28.35 -3.08
C GLY A 166 4.94 -27.57 -4.40
N TYR A 167 5.18 -26.27 -4.27
CA TYR A 167 5.29 -25.34 -5.39
C TYR A 167 6.51 -24.45 -5.21
N THR A 168 7.18 -24.12 -6.31
CA THR A 168 8.31 -23.19 -6.36
C THR A 168 7.93 -21.91 -7.11
N LEU A 169 8.56 -20.80 -6.74
CA LEU A 169 8.40 -19.52 -7.43
C LEU A 169 9.20 -19.56 -8.74
N LYS A 170 8.53 -19.30 -9.86
CA LYS A 170 9.14 -19.18 -11.18
C LYS A 170 8.93 -17.78 -11.75
N ARG A 171 10.04 -17.08 -12.03
CA ARG A 171 10.07 -15.82 -12.78
C ARG A 171 9.76 -16.04 -14.26
N GLY A 172 8.97 -15.15 -14.87
CA GLY A 172 8.68 -15.13 -16.30
C GLY A 172 7.77 -16.29 -16.72
N CYS A 173 6.50 -16.24 -16.34
CA CYS A 173 5.49 -17.27 -16.62
C CYS A 173 5.29 -17.61 -18.09
N SER A 174 5.64 -16.73 -19.02
CA SER A 174 5.61 -17.05 -20.46
C SER A 174 6.51 -18.25 -20.80
N THR A 175 7.55 -18.50 -20.01
CA THR A 175 8.47 -19.65 -20.17
C THR A 175 7.90 -20.96 -19.60
N VAL A 176 6.80 -20.89 -18.86
CA VAL A 176 6.12 -22.04 -18.24
C VAL A 176 4.92 -22.43 -19.11
N PRO A 177 4.68 -23.73 -19.39
CA PRO A 177 3.45 -24.17 -20.07
C PRO A 177 2.20 -23.66 -19.35
N ALA A 178 1.20 -23.18 -20.08
CA ALA A 178 -0.02 -22.61 -19.48
C ALA A 178 -0.70 -23.57 -18.48
N ALA A 179 -0.67 -24.87 -18.78
CA ALA A 179 -1.21 -25.92 -17.93
C ALA A 179 -0.49 -26.09 -16.57
N GLN A 180 0.67 -25.47 -16.36
CA GLN A 180 1.50 -25.59 -15.16
C GLN A 180 1.59 -24.29 -14.34
N ARG A 181 1.12 -23.16 -14.87
CA ARG A 181 1.17 -21.87 -14.16
C ARG A 181 0.15 -21.88 -13.03
N ARG A 182 0.59 -21.67 -11.80
CA ARG A 182 -0.26 -21.60 -10.60
C ARG A 182 -0.14 -20.29 -9.84
N PHE A 183 -1.16 -20.01 -9.03
CA PHE A 183 -1.18 -18.94 -8.04
C PHE A 183 -1.84 -19.47 -6.75
N PRO A 184 -1.36 -19.12 -5.54
CA PRO A 184 -1.87 -19.67 -4.28
C PRO A 184 -3.10 -18.93 -3.78
N PHE A 185 -4.30 -19.28 -4.22
CA PHE A 185 -5.51 -18.68 -3.67
C PHE A 185 -5.87 -19.34 -2.33
N PRO A 186 -6.46 -18.61 -1.37
CA PRO A 186 -7.18 -19.25 -0.27
C PRO A 186 -8.27 -20.19 -0.80
N ARG A 187 -8.44 -21.35 -0.16
CA ARG A 187 -9.47 -22.31 -0.56
C ARG A 187 -10.90 -21.78 -0.48
N THR A 188 -11.15 -20.89 0.47
CA THR A 188 -12.46 -20.31 0.74
C THR A 188 -12.29 -18.84 1.07
N ASN A 189 -13.29 -18.03 0.74
CA ASN A 189 -13.33 -16.61 1.10
C ASN A 189 -12.09 -15.84 0.62
N VAL A 190 -11.70 -16.06 -0.65
CA VAL A 190 -10.64 -15.24 -1.28
C VAL A 190 -11.02 -13.78 -1.13
N LYS A 191 -10.16 -13.01 -0.46
CA LYS A 191 -10.31 -11.57 -0.36
C LYS A 191 -9.59 -10.93 -1.54
N ASN A 192 -10.24 -9.97 -2.17
CA ASN A 192 -9.68 -9.19 -3.27
C ASN A 192 -10.17 -7.76 -3.15
N GLU A 193 -9.45 -6.81 -3.72
CA GLU A 193 -9.91 -5.43 -3.82
C GLU A 193 -11.24 -5.36 -4.57
N GLY A 194 -12.16 -4.51 -4.13
CA GLY A 194 -13.47 -4.33 -4.78
C GLY A 194 -14.50 -5.42 -4.47
N GLY A 195 -14.13 -6.47 -3.71
CA GLY A 195 -15.06 -7.45 -3.15
C GLY A 195 -15.62 -8.43 -4.18
N ALA A 196 -16.87 -8.87 -4.03
CA ALA A 196 -17.49 -9.94 -4.83
C ALA A 196 -17.87 -9.52 -6.29
N CYS A 197 -17.21 -8.50 -6.84
CA CYS A 197 -17.48 -7.98 -8.18
C CYS A 197 -16.64 -8.75 -9.22
N HIS A 198 -17.22 -9.75 -9.90
CA HIS A 198 -16.47 -10.66 -10.77
C HIS A 198 -16.41 -10.30 -12.26
N ASP A 199 -16.85 -9.10 -12.65
CA ASP A 199 -16.81 -8.64 -14.05
C ASP A 199 -15.55 -7.78 -14.31
N PRO A 200 -14.54 -8.30 -15.03
CA PRO A 200 -13.30 -7.58 -15.32
C PRO A 200 -13.49 -6.30 -16.14
N ASN A 201 -14.66 -6.09 -16.77
CA ASN A 201 -14.92 -4.87 -17.55
C ASN A 201 -15.49 -3.73 -16.70
N THR A 202 -15.97 -4.00 -15.49
CA THR A 202 -16.68 -3.01 -14.66
C THR A 202 -16.18 -2.94 -13.21
N CYS A 203 -15.40 -3.92 -12.76
CA CYS A 203 -14.98 -4.05 -11.37
C CYS A 203 -13.59 -3.47 -11.06
N GLY A 204 -12.81 -3.08 -12.08
CA GLY A 204 -11.53 -2.37 -11.92
C GLY A 204 -10.34 -3.31 -11.68
N ASP A 205 -9.42 -2.90 -10.81
CA ASP A 205 -8.10 -3.53 -10.67
C ASP A 205 -8.12 -4.85 -9.90
N HIS A 206 -9.03 -5.02 -8.93
CA HIS A 206 -9.36 -6.32 -8.32
C HIS A 206 -8.12 -7.13 -7.90
N HIS A 207 -7.22 -6.47 -7.17
CA HIS A 207 -5.98 -7.08 -6.71
C HIS A 207 -6.24 -8.26 -5.77
N VAL A 208 -5.42 -9.31 -5.90
CA VAL A 208 -5.39 -10.45 -4.97
C VAL A 208 -4.01 -10.52 -4.33
N LEU A 209 -3.94 -10.26 -3.03
CA LEU A 209 -2.69 -10.24 -2.26
C LEU A 209 -2.64 -11.46 -1.33
N VAL A 210 -1.58 -12.26 -1.41
CA VAL A 210 -1.45 -13.50 -0.65
C VAL A 210 -0.07 -13.60 0.00
N VAL A 211 -0.07 -13.73 1.32
CA VAL A 211 1.10 -14.15 2.10
C VAL A 211 1.04 -15.65 2.30
N GLU A 212 1.99 -16.36 1.71
CA GLU A 212 2.21 -17.79 1.93
C GLU A 212 3.20 -17.98 3.08
N GLN A 213 2.67 -18.06 4.30
CA GLN A 213 3.49 -18.05 5.51
C GLN A 213 4.32 -19.32 5.71
N GLY A 214 3.92 -20.46 5.12
CA GLY A 214 4.67 -21.72 5.22
C GLY A 214 6.01 -21.67 4.50
N ALA A 215 6.07 -21.00 3.35
CA ALA A 215 7.30 -20.80 2.58
C ALA A 215 7.95 -19.42 2.83
N CYS A 216 7.22 -18.48 3.42
CA CYS A 216 7.53 -17.04 3.45
C CYS A 216 7.66 -16.44 2.06
N ARG A 217 6.60 -16.59 1.26
CA ARG A 217 6.50 -15.97 -0.06
C ARG A 217 5.32 -15.01 -0.10
N LEU A 218 5.49 -13.91 -0.81
CA LEU A 218 4.45 -12.96 -1.13
C LEU A 218 4.05 -13.14 -2.59
N TRP A 219 2.74 -13.17 -2.86
CA TRP A 219 2.16 -13.31 -4.18
C TRP A 219 1.09 -12.25 -4.38
N GLU A 220 1.16 -11.50 -5.48
CA GLU A 220 0.25 -10.38 -5.74
C GLU A 220 -0.19 -10.40 -7.19
N GLY A 221 -1.49 -10.39 -7.43
CA GLY A 221 -2.09 -10.38 -8.76
C GLY A 221 -2.83 -9.08 -9.06
N TYR A 222 -2.72 -8.59 -10.29
CA TYR A 222 -3.44 -7.43 -10.84
C TYR A 222 -4.53 -7.89 -11.83
N ALA A 223 -5.70 -7.25 -11.76
CA ALA A 223 -6.91 -7.62 -12.50
C ALA A 223 -7.17 -9.13 -12.39
N THR A 224 -7.28 -9.64 -11.16
CA THR A 224 -7.34 -11.09 -10.91
C THR A 224 -8.77 -11.53 -10.65
N TYR A 225 -9.35 -12.28 -11.59
CA TYR A 225 -10.78 -12.60 -11.60
C TYR A 225 -11.04 -14.11 -11.77
N PRO A 226 -11.98 -14.69 -11.00
CA PRO A 226 -12.54 -16.00 -11.30
C PRO A 226 -13.68 -15.86 -12.32
N ILE A 227 -13.53 -16.47 -13.50
CA ILE A 227 -14.55 -16.46 -14.57
C ILE A 227 -14.86 -17.90 -14.97
N GLY A 228 -16.10 -18.34 -14.77
CA GLY A 228 -16.52 -19.70 -15.13
C GLY A 228 -15.70 -20.81 -14.44
N GLY A 229 -15.19 -20.56 -13.23
CA GLY A 229 -14.34 -21.50 -12.48
C GLY A 229 -12.85 -21.50 -12.89
N GLN A 230 -12.44 -20.66 -13.84
CA GLN A 230 -11.04 -20.45 -14.22
C GLN A 230 -10.53 -19.11 -13.69
N TRP A 231 -9.30 -19.06 -13.21
CA TRP A 231 -8.67 -17.82 -12.77
C TRP A 231 -7.93 -17.15 -13.91
N TYR A 232 -8.15 -15.84 -14.02
CA TYR A 232 -7.46 -14.96 -14.96
C TYR A 232 -6.76 -13.84 -14.21
N THR A 233 -5.63 -13.37 -14.72
CA THR A 233 -4.88 -12.24 -14.17
C THR A 233 -4.16 -11.49 -15.30
N MET A 234 -4.07 -10.16 -15.22
CA MET A 234 -3.29 -9.38 -16.18
C MET A 234 -1.79 -9.44 -15.86
N SER A 235 -1.42 -9.47 -14.59
CA SER A 235 -0.05 -9.70 -14.15
C SER A 235 -0.03 -10.29 -12.76
N SER A 236 1.03 -11.03 -12.45
CA SER A 236 1.29 -11.44 -11.09
C SER A 236 2.77 -11.33 -10.74
N ALA A 237 3.04 -11.00 -9.49
CA ALA A 237 4.39 -10.79 -8.97
C ALA A 237 4.57 -11.57 -7.68
N ALA A 238 5.78 -12.05 -7.48
CA ALA A 238 6.13 -12.77 -6.27
C ALA A 238 7.50 -12.39 -5.74
N TRP A 239 7.61 -12.49 -4.42
CA TRP A 239 8.83 -12.23 -3.66
C TRP A 239 9.06 -13.35 -2.63
N ASP A 240 10.32 -13.73 -2.49
CA ASP A 240 10.78 -14.48 -1.32
C ASP A 240 11.04 -13.48 -0.19
N LEU A 241 10.27 -13.56 0.89
CA LEU A 241 10.37 -12.65 2.03
C LEU A 241 11.66 -12.86 2.83
N LYS A 242 12.44 -13.92 2.55
CA LYS A 242 13.75 -14.16 3.15
C LYS A 242 14.89 -13.54 2.33
N SER A 243 14.59 -12.91 1.20
CA SER A 243 15.57 -12.43 0.23
C SER A 243 15.55 -10.91 0.10
N LEU A 244 16.73 -10.35 -0.22
CA LEU A 244 16.88 -8.96 -0.64
C LEU A 244 16.84 -8.79 -2.16
N ALA A 245 16.49 -9.84 -2.92
CA ALA A 245 16.45 -9.76 -4.37
C ALA A 245 15.29 -8.87 -4.87
N MET A 246 15.60 -7.90 -5.74
CA MET A 246 14.58 -7.09 -6.39
C MET A 246 13.85 -7.82 -7.52
N ARG A 247 12.70 -7.28 -7.92
CA ARG A 247 12.08 -7.58 -9.21
C ARG A 247 13.02 -7.18 -10.36
N PRO A 248 13.08 -7.93 -11.48
CA PRO A 248 13.81 -7.48 -12.66
C PRO A 248 13.41 -6.05 -13.03
N SER A 249 14.40 -5.25 -13.41
CA SER A 249 14.13 -3.88 -13.85
C SER A 249 13.20 -3.90 -15.06
N SER A 250 12.33 -2.90 -15.13
CA SER A 250 11.28 -2.70 -16.13
C SER A 250 10.18 -3.77 -16.20
N TRP A 251 10.05 -4.67 -15.23
CA TRP A 251 8.92 -5.60 -15.17
C TRP A 251 7.78 -5.02 -14.35
N THR A 252 6.56 -5.03 -14.90
CA THR A 252 5.33 -4.73 -14.15
C THR A 252 5.15 -5.68 -12.97
N ALA A 253 4.36 -5.30 -11.96
CA ALA A 253 4.03 -6.15 -10.82
C ALA A 253 2.51 -6.26 -10.62
N GLY A 254 2.08 -6.37 -9.36
CA GLY A 254 0.69 -6.11 -8.99
C GLY A 254 0.32 -4.64 -9.12
N ASP A 255 1.28 -3.72 -9.22
CA ASP A 255 1.08 -2.27 -9.34
C ASP A 255 2.02 -1.62 -10.38
N ALA A 256 1.87 -0.30 -10.57
CA ALA A 256 2.64 0.46 -11.56
C ALA A 256 4.13 0.56 -11.27
N ALA A 257 4.55 0.75 -10.00
CA ALA A 257 5.94 0.96 -9.62
C ALA A 257 6.81 -0.30 -9.69
N GLY A 258 6.20 -1.48 -9.84
CA GLY A 258 6.93 -2.75 -9.79
C GLY A 258 7.39 -3.11 -8.38
N LEU A 259 6.74 -2.53 -7.36
CA LEU A 259 7.01 -2.73 -5.94
C LEU A 259 6.02 -3.77 -5.37
N PRO A 260 6.36 -4.45 -4.27
CA PRO A 260 5.35 -5.26 -3.57
C PRO A 260 4.29 -4.35 -2.94
N ILE A 261 3.05 -4.78 -2.82
CA ILE A 261 1.93 -3.98 -2.30
C ILE A 261 1.79 -4.16 -0.78
N THR A 262 1.63 -5.41 -0.35
CA THR A 262 1.37 -5.84 1.02
C THR A 262 2.35 -5.28 2.05
N PRO A 263 3.66 -5.20 1.76
CA PRO A 263 4.65 -4.63 2.67
C PRO A 263 4.48 -3.13 2.94
N PHE A 264 3.72 -2.39 2.12
CA PHE A 264 3.51 -0.95 2.31
C PHE A 264 2.11 -0.58 2.78
N LEU A 265 1.26 -1.56 3.07
CA LEU A 265 -0.08 -1.31 3.57
C LEU A 265 -0.07 -0.93 5.05
N ALA A 266 -0.82 0.10 5.42
CA ALA A 266 -1.19 0.31 6.82
C ALA A 266 -2.08 -0.86 7.29
N LYS A 267 -1.72 -1.49 8.41
CA LYS A 267 -2.48 -2.61 9.00
C LYS A 267 -2.95 -2.26 10.40
N ALA A 268 -4.18 -2.68 10.73
CA ALA A 268 -4.83 -2.25 11.97
C ALA A 268 -4.09 -2.79 13.20
N ALA A 269 -3.63 -4.04 13.13
CA ALA A 269 -2.90 -4.69 14.22
C ALA A 269 -1.58 -3.96 14.55
N GLU A 270 -0.81 -3.57 13.52
CA GLU A 270 0.44 -2.82 13.70
C GLU A 270 0.15 -1.45 14.29
N ALA A 271 -0.79 -0.71 13.71
CA ALA A 271 -1.16 0.61 14.19
C ALA A 271 -1.70 0.60 15.64
N ALA A 272 -2.44 -0.45 16.03
CA ALA A 272 -2.95 -0.63 17.39
C ALA A 272 -1.83 -0.86 18.42
N SER A 273 -0.70 -1.42 17.99
CA SER A 273 0.50 -1.56 18.83
C SER A 273 1.21 -0.22 19.11
N GLY A 274 0.82 0.84 18.40
CA GLY A 274 1.38 2.18 18.52
C GLY A 274 2.54 2.47 17.56
N GLU A 275 3.01 1.48 16.80
CA GLU A 275 4.10 1.66 15.84
C GLU A 275 3.90 0.81 14.58
N ILE A 276 4.15 1.41 13.42
CA ILE A 276 4.34 0.70 12.15
C ILE A 276 5.81 0.85 11.77
N ARG A 277 6.49 -0.27 11.52
CA ARG A 277 7.96 -0.34 11.37
C ARG A 277 8.45 -0.42 9.94
N HIS A 278 7.67 0.11 9.02
CA HIS A 278 7.96 0.07 7.60
C HIS A 278 7.41 1.28 6.87
N ALA A 279 7.92 1.50 5.66
CA ALA A 279 7.41 2.52 4.76
C ALA A 279 5.96 2.21 4.37
N LEU A 280 5.19 3.26 4.08
CA LEU A 280 3.87 3.14 3.47
C LEU A 280 3.95 3.37 1.96
N ARG A 281 2.82 3.27 1.26
CA ARG A 281 2.69 3.60 -0.16
C ARG A 281 1.70 4.75 -0.36
N VAL A 282 1.92 5.53 -1.41
CA VAL A 282 1.09 6.68 -1.76
C VAL A 282 0.87 6.73 -3.27
N THR A 283 -0.27 7.27 -3.67
CA THR A 283 -0.61 7.54 -5.06
C THR A 283 -0.74 9.03 -5.34
N PHE A 284 -0.56 9.39 -6.61
CA PHE A 284 -0.85 10.71 -7.15
C PHE A 284 -1.53 10.58 -8.52
N ARG A 285 -2.23 11.63 -8.94
CA ARG A 285 -2.89 11.64 -10.25
C ARG A 285 -1.88 11.59 -11.39
N ASP A 286 -2.26 10.95 -12.49
CA ASP A 286 -1.42 10.79 -13.69
C ASP A 286 -0.79 12.10 -14.17
N ALA A 287 -1.54 13.21 -14.09
CA ALA A 287 -1.11 14.53 -14.56
C ALA A 287 0.12 15.14 -13.83
N VAL A 288 0.53 14.60 -12.68
CA VAL A 288 1.74 15.06 -11.96
C VAL A 288 2.88 14.04 -11.99
N ILE A 289 2.64 12.85 -12.54
CA ILE A 289 3.60 11.74 -12.56
C ILE A 289 4.49 11.85 -13.80
N ALA A 290 5.79 11.60 -13.60
CA ALA A 290 6.75 11.47 -14.69
C ALA A 290 6.69 10.08 -15.31
N ARG A 291 7.06 9.99 -16.59
CA ARG A 291 7.24 8.70 -17.28
C ARG A 291 8.60 8.05 -16.95
N SER A 292 8.87 7.87 -15.67
CA SER A 292 10.13 7.32 -15.15
C SER A 292 9.96 6.74 -13.75
N PHE A 293 10.95 5.96 -13.32
CA PHE A 293 11.06 5.48 -11.95
C PHE A 293 12.46 5.72 -11.40
N VAL A 294 12.57 5.76 -10.08
CA VAL A 294 13.82 5.78 -9.32
C VAL A 294 13.82 4.63 -8.31
N TRP A 295 15.01 4.16 -7.92
CA TRP A 295 15.12 3.09 -6.92
C TRP A 295 14.40 3.50 -5.61
N PRO A 296 13.62 2.61 -4.97
CA PRO A 296 13.54 1.16 -5.21
C PRO A 296 12.51 0.69 -6.24
N ALA A 297 11.76 1.60 -6.87
CA ALA A 297 10.83 1.19 -7.93
C ALA A 297 11.56 0.57 -9.12
N ARG A 298 10.85 -0.31 -9.81
CA ARG A 298 11.37 -1.15 -10.90
C ARG A 298 10.63 -0.93 -12.21
N HIS A 299 9.50 -0.24 -12.17
CA HIS A 299 8.63 -0.03 -13.32
C HIS A 299 7.90 1.31 -13.20
N PHE A 300 7.32 1.75 -14.30
CA PHE A 300 6.43 2.91 -14.34
C PHE A 300 5.23 2.58 -15.24
N ALA A 301 4.07 3.13 -14.94
CA ALA A 301 2.91 3.09 -15.84
C ALA A 301 2.34 4.50 -16.00
N GLY A 302 1.65 4.75 -17.11
CA GLY A 302 1.16 6.10 -17.41
C GLY A 302 2.27 7.15 -17.35
N GLY A 303 1.89 8.37 -16.96
CA GLY A 303 2.79 9.51 -16.81
C GLY A 303 3.36 10.02 -18.13
N ASP A 304 3.46 11.34 -18.25
CA ASP A 304 4.28 12.01 -19.27
C ASP A 304 4.61 13.45 -18.89
N THR A 305 4.46 13.81 -17.60
CA THR A 305 4.69 15.18 -17.14
C THR A 305 6.20 15.43 -17.03
N PRO A 306 6.77 16.35 -17.82
CA PRO A 306 8.20 16.66 -17.76
C PRO A 306 8.58 17.19 -16.38
N GLY A 307 9.56 16.56 -15.74
CA GLY A 307 9.96 16.91 -14.36
C GLY A 307 8.94 16.53 -13.28
N GLY A 308 7.91 15.74 -13.62
CA GLY A 308 6.94 15.20 -12.68
C GLY A 308 7.56 14.26 -11.65
N ILE A 309 6.71 13.75 -10.76
CA ILE A 309 7.12 12.84 -9.67
C ILE A 309 7.39 11.45 -10.26
N PRO A 310 8.60 10.88 -10.16
CA PRO A 310 8.85 9.53 -10.62
C PRO A 310 8.28 8.49 -9.65
N PHE A 311 7.92 7.31 -10.16
CA PHE A 311 7.63 6.16 -9.30
C PHE A 311 8.84 5.82 -8.44
N GLY A 312 8.61 5.37 -7.21
CA GLY A 312 9.66 5.10 -6.23
C GLY A 312 10.23 6.33 -5.53
N ALA A 313 9.79 7.55 -5.90
CA ALA A 313 10.08 8.73 -5.09
C ALA A 313 9.54 8.51 -3.66
N LEU A 314 10.32 8.94 -2.66
CA LEU A 314 10.00 8.74 -1.25
C LEU A 314 9.58 10.05 -0.60
N LEU A 315 8.38 10.07 -0.01
CA LEU A 315 7.82 11.19 0.71
C LEU A 315 7.96 10.96 2.22
N ARG A 316 8.34 11.97 3.00
CA ARG A 316 8.47 11.91 4.48
C ARG A 316 7.70 13.03 5.13
N LEU A 317 7.04 12.74 6.25
CA LEU A 317 6.44 13.77 7.10
C LEU A 317 7.57 14.55 7.80
N LYS A 318 7.59 15.88 7.64
CA LYS A 318 8.67 16.74 8.17
C LYS A 318 8.82 16.56 9.68
N ALA A 319 10.06 16.61 10.15
CA ALA A 319 10.37 16.53 11.58
C ALA A 319 9.61 17.60 12.40
N SER A 320 9.41 18.79 11.82
CA SER A 320 8.71 19.93 12.44
C SER A 320 7.20 19.75 12.62
N PHE A 321 6.56 18.79 11.94
CA PHE A 321 5.14 18.53 12.14
C PHE A 321 4.93 17.93 13.54
N VAL A 322 4.21 18.63 14.41
CA VAL A 322 3.86 18.13 15.74
C VAL A 322 2.64 17.23 15.62
N ILE A 323 2.81 15.94 15.93
CA ILE A 323 1.69 14.98 15.98
C ILE A 323 0.89 15.30 17.25
N PRO A 324 -0.39 15.68 17.15
CA PRO A 324 -1.17 16.07 18.33
C PRO A 324 -1.34 14.92 19.34
N ASP A 325 -1.14 15.23 20.62
CA ASP A 325 -1.33 14.27 21.71
C ASP A 325 -2.78 13.78 21.83
N SER A 326 -3.74 14.54 21.31
CA SER A 326 -5.16 14.19 21.28
C SER A 326 -5.54 13.19 20.20
N TRP A 327 -4.66 12.88 19.24
CA TRP A 327 -4.97 11.92 18.18
C TRP A 327 -5.06 10.48 18.69
N SER A 328 -5.83 9.66 17.97
CA SER A 328 -5.94 8.24 18.24
C SER A 328 -4.59 7.52 18.11
N PRO A 329 -4.38 6.38 18.82
CA PRO A 329 -3.19 5.56 18.64
C PRO A 329 -2.91 5.17 17.19
N HIS A 330 -3.97 4.86 16.42
CA HIS A 330 -3.85 4.51 15.00
C HIS A 330 -3.29 5.67 14.16
N ALA A 331 -3.83 6.89 14.31
CA ALA A 331 -3.35 8.03 13.54
C ALA A 331 -1.91 8.43 13.94
N LYS A 332 -1.58 8.34 15.24
CA LYS A 332 -0.22 8.56 15.72
C LYS A 332 0.77 7.56 15.12
N ALA A 333 0.43 6.27 15.11
CA ALA A 333 1.28 5.23 14.53
C ALA A 333 1.56 5.47 13.03
N ILE A 334 0.53 5.83 12.26
CA ILE A 334 0.66 6.13 10.82
C ILE A 334 1.49 7.40 10.59
N ALA A 335 1.26 8.48 11.35
CA ALA A 335 2.05 9.70 11.23
C ALA A 335 3.51 9.50 11.63
N LEU A 336 3.77 8.67 12.67
CA LEU A 336 5.12 8.27 13.05
C LEU A 336 5.80 7.43 11.97
N ALA A 337 5.07 6.52 11.32
CA ALA A 337 5.59 5.74 10.19
C ALA A 337 5.95 6.65 9.00
N ALA A 338 5.09 7.62 8.69
CA ALA A 338 5.34 8.62 7.65
C ALA A 338 6.57 9.50 7.96
N LYS A 339 6.90 9.77 9.24
CA LYS A 339 8.15 10.43 9.64
C LYS A 339 9.36 9.50 9.51
N ARG A 340 9.24 8.28 10.06
CA ARG A 340 10.37 7.36 10.25
C ARG A 340 10.75 6.61 9.00
N TYR A 341 9.79 6.16 8.21
CA TYR A 341 10.03 5.29 7.05
C TYR A 341 9.52 5.89 5.73
N GLY A 342 8.60 6.85 5.81
CA GLY A 342 8.09 7.57 4.64
C GLY A 342 7.04 6.79 3.85
N LEU A 343 6.72 7.31 2.66
CA LEU A 343 5.72 6.78 1.75
C LEU A 343 6.28 6.74 0.32
N TYR A 344 6.32 5.56 -0.29
CA TYR A 344 6.76 5.40 -1.66
C TYR A 344 5.64 5.69 -2.66
N VAL A 345 5.95 6.46 -3.70
CA VAL A 345 5.06 6.67 -4.85
C VAL A 345 4.97 5.36 -5.63
N ALA A 346 3.87 4.63 -5.44
CA ALA A 346 3.72 3.26 -5.89
C ALA A 346 2.76 3.09 -7.07
N ASP A 347 1.80 4.00 -7.21
CA ASP A 347 0.78 3.91 -8.26
C ASP A 347 0.23 5.26 -8.73
N ILE A 348 -0.46 5.23 -9.86
CA ILE A 348 -1.35 6.31 -10.30
C ILE A 348 -2.68 6.15 -9.60
N GLY A 349 -3.17 7.24 -9.01
CA GLY A 349 -4.42 7.24 -8.28
C GLY A 349 -4.89 8.65 -7.99
N GLN A 350 -5.52 8.85 -6.83
CA GLN A 350 -5.91 10.18 -6.38
C GLN A 350 -4.78 10.80 -5.55
N ASP A 351 -4.70 12.13 -5.54
CA ASP A 351 -3.60 12.83 -4.88
C ASP A 351 -3.56 12.56 -3.37
N PHE A 352 -2.41 12.08 -2.91
CA PHE A 352 -2.08 11.83 -1.50
C PHE A 352 -2.98 10.78 -0.82
N TYR A 353 -3.41 9.78 -1.58
CA TYR A 353 -4.07 8.58 -1.06
C TYR A 353 -3.03 7.55 -0.65
N VAL A 354 -3.11 7.10 0.61
CA VAL A 354 -2.24 6.10 1.23
C VAL A 354 -3.05 4.84 1.45
N GLN A 355 -2.53 3.70 1.03
CA GLN A 355 -3.29 2.44 1.07
C GLN A 355 -3.11 1.67 2.39
N GLY A 356 -4.15 0.94 2.76
CA GLY A 356 -4.20 0.08 3.93
C GLY A 356 -5.17 -1.08 3.74
N GLU A 357 -5.21 -1.99 4.69
CA GLU A 357 -6.17 -3.09 4.68
C GLU A 357 -7.56 -2.64 5.18
N PRO A 358 -8.66 -3.17 4.61
CA PRO A 358 -9.97 -3.09 5.26
C PRO A 358 -9.93 -3.89 6.57
N ASN A 359 -10.28 -3.24 7.70
CA ASN A 359 -10.28 -3.90 9.01
C ASN A 359 -11.21 -3.22 10.03
N THR A 360 -12.07 -4.00 10.67
CA THR A 360 -13.04 -3.54 11.69
C THR A 360 -12.38 -2.95 12.95
N ALA A 361 -11.12 -3.30 13.22
CA ALA A 361 -10.35 -2.79 14.33
C ALA A 361 -9.91 -1.32 14.15
N TRP A 362 -9.95 -0.77 12.93
CA TRP A 362 -9.65 0.64 12.71
C TRP A 362 -10.60 1.54 13.51
N GLY A 363 -10.05 2.53 14.22
CA GLY A 363 -10.82 3.57 14.88
C GLY A 363 -11.40 4.55 13.86
N SER A 364 -12.62 5.07 14.07
CA SER A 364 -13.24 6.01 13.12
C SER A 364 -12.61 7.41 13.12
N SER A 365 -12.04 7.88 14.24
CA SER A 365 -11.48 9.23 14.33
C SER A 365 -10.22 9.41 13.47
N LEU A 366 -9.44 8.34 13.30
CA LEU A 366 -8.27 8.20 12.43
C LEU A 366 -8.41 8.95 11.09
N PHE A 367 -9.52 8.72 10.38
CA PHE A 367 -9.71 9.24 9.03
C PHE A 367 -9.83 10.77 9.00
N GLY A 368 -10.45 11.35 10.03
CA GLY A 368 -10.52 12.81 10.20
C GLY A 368 -9.21 13.39 10.70
N GLU A 369 -8.52 12.67 11.59
CA GLU A 369 -7.23 13.08 12.16
C GLU A 369 -6.14 13.19 11.07
N LEU A 370 -5.97 12.16 10.24
CA LEU A 370 -4.96 12.14 9.17
C LEU A 370 -5.17 13.24 8.13
N ARG A 371 -6.42 13.63 7.83
CA ARG A 371 -6.72 14.74 6.90
C ARG A 371 -6.15 16.10 7.35
N ASN A 372 -5.75 16.23 8.61
CA ASN A 372 -5.08 17.43 9.12
C ASN A 372 -3.58 17.49 8.77
N ILE A 373 -3.04 16.48 8.08
CA ILE A 373 -1.70 16.51 7.50
C ILE A 373 -1.82 16.99 6.04
N PRO A 374 -1.60 18.28 5.75
CA PRO A 374 -1.55 18.73 4.37
C PRO A 374 -0.21 18.34 3.74
N LEU A 375 -0.18 18.19 2.41
CA LEU A 375 1.02 17.79 1.67
C LEU A 375 2.21 18.74 1.87
N SER A 376 1.96 20.02 2.19
CA SER A 376 3.01 20.99 2.58
C SER A 376 3.80 20.62 3.84
N GLN A 377 3.27 19.75 4.70
CA GLN A 377 3.98 19.19 5.85
C GLN A 377 4.87 18.00 5.48
N MET A 378 4.82 17.56 4.22
CA MET A 378 5.68 16.51 3.70
C MET A 378 6.88 17.12 2.97
N GLU A 379 7.88 16.29 2.73
CA GLU A 379 9.02 16.57 1.84
C GLU A 379 9.41 15.28 1.12
N PHE A 380 9.81 15.39 -0.15
CA PHE A 380 10.45 14.27 -0.83
C PHE A 380 11.89 14.13 -0.33
N VAL A 381 12.40 12.90 -0.31
CA VAL A 381 13.69 12.55 0.31
C VAL A 381 14.70 12.12 -0.75
N ASP A 382 15.94 12.60 -0.64
CA ASP A 382 17.07 12.10 -1.44
C ASP A 382 17.64 10.83 -0.79
N LEU A 383 17.57 9.71 -1.50
CA LEU A 383 18.14 8.42 -1.10
C LEU A 383 19.62 8.25 -1.51
N GLY A 384 20.29 9.34 -1.88
CA GLY A 384 21.69 9.38 -2.31
C GLY A 384 22.68 8.77 -1.33
N SER A 385 22.41 8.81 -0.02
CA SER A 385 23.25 8.16 0.99
C SER A 385 23.24 6.62 0.89
N ILE A 386 22.24 6.04 0.23
CA ILE A 386 22.19 4.61 -0.12
C ILE A 386 22.70 4.43 -1.55
N THR A 387 22.09 5.12 -2.52
CA THR A 387 22.32 4.82 -3.95
C THR A 387 23.70 5.21 -4.46
N ARG A 388 24.46 6.01 -3.71
CA ARG A 388 25.85 6.40 -4.02
C ARG A 388 26.89 5.66 -3.17
N ASP A 389 26.49 4.77 -2.26
CA ASP A 389 27.44 3.92 -1.53
C ASP A 389 28.08 2.91 -2.50
N PRO A 390 29.40 2.65 -2.43
CA PRO A 390 30.07 1.68 -3.31
C PRO A 390 29.52 0.25 -3.26
N ARG A 391 28.81 -0.13 -2.19
CA ARG A 391 28.19 -1.45 -2.01
C ARG A 391 26.76 -1.51 -2.56
N PHE A 392 26.21 -0.39 -3.02
CA PHE A 392 24.89 -0.32 -3.59
C PHE A 392 24.75 -1.23 -4.81
N SER A 393 23.63 -1.96 -4.84
CA SER A 393 23.18 -2.69 -6.02
C SER A 393 21.73 -2.34 -6.29
N ALA A 394 21.45 -1.85 -7.49
CA ALA A 394 20.09 -1.54 -7.91
C ALA A 394 19.21 -2.80 -7.95
N ASP A 395 19.78 -4.00 -8.02
CA ASP A 395 19.06 -5.27 -8.05
C ASP A 395 18.86 -5.88 -6.65
N SER A 396 19.21 -5.14 -5.60
CA SER A 396 19.00 -5.51 -4.21
C SER A 396 18.15 -4.48 -3.45
N MET A 397 17.38 -4.97 -2.47
CA MET A 397 16.68 -4.17 -1.48
C MET A 397 17.61 -3.63 -0.39
N ALA A 398 18.87 -4.05 -0.34
CA ALA A 398 19.81 -3.64 0.71
C ALA A 398 20.01 -2.12 0.75
N ALA A 399 19.72 -1.52 1.90
CA ALA A 399 19.93 -0.10 2.21
C ALA A 399 20.99 0.13 3.30
N SER A 400 21.55 -0.96 3.82
CA SER A 400 22.63 -0.96 4.80
C SER A 400 23.50 -2.20 4.58
N TRP A 401 24.79 -2.08 4.92
CA TRP A 401 25.80 -3.11 4.71
C TRP A 401 26.86 -3.07 5.80
#